data_AF-X0WL07-F1
#
_entry.id   AF-X0WL07-F1
#
_cell.length_a   1.000
_cell.length_b   1.000
_cell.length_c   1.000
_cell.angle_alpha   90.00
_cell.angle_beta   90.00
_cell.angle_gamma   90.00
#
_symmetry.space_group_name_H-M   'P 1'
#
loop_
_entity.id
_entity.type
_entity.pdbx_description
1 polymer ?
#
loop_
_entity_poly.entity_id
_entity_poly.type
_entity_poly.pdbx_seq_one_letter_code
_entity_poly.pdbx_strand_id
1 'polypeptide(L)'
;MSYENPRISLTDTIQGAMVKMAGGNPGAITVLIKIASESPKIDPQGALGGLGTILLLDTFSIYEERIWMLYKDVCHQDIVKTLACIRGCQLGIVSEQQLNRFIDGKENTFVPEDLLEKVKEQ
;
A
#
# COMPACT_ATOMS: atom_id res chain seq x y z
N MET A 1 -21.29 -2.27 -6.35
CA MET A 1 -21.31 -1.10 -5.46
C MET A 1 -20.28 -0.14 -6.02
N SER A 2 -20.66 1.06 -6.47
CA SER A 2 -19.69 2.07 -6.90
C SER A 2 -19.00 2.64 -5.67
N TYR A 3 -17.69 2.50 -5.57
CA TYR A 3 -16.94 3.02 -4.42
C TYR A 3 -16.44 4.43 -4.72
N GLU A 4 -16.73 5.38 -3.83
CA GLU A 4 -16.12 6.71 -3.85
C GLU A 4 -14.66 6.62 -3.35
N ASN A 5 -13.74 7.27 -4.06
CA ASN A 5 -12.41 7.62 -3.57
C ASN A 5 -12.42 9.14 -3.26
N PRO A 6 -11.95 9.59 -2.08
CA PRO A 6 -11.37 8.80 -0.99
C PRO A 6 -12.42 8.11 -0.12
N ARG A 7 -12.05 6.96 0.47
CA ARG A 7 -12.91 6.24 1.43
C ARG A 7 -12.69 6.71 2.86
N ILE A 8 -11.49 7.17 3.18
CA ILE A 8 -11.13 7.61 4.53
C ILE A 8 -11.63 9.04 4.75
N SER A 9 -12.25 9.27 5.90
CA SER A 9 -12.74 10.58 6.34
C SER A 9 -11.90 11.09 7.51
N LEU A 10 -11.81 12.42 7.68
CA LEU A 10 -11.04 13.04 8.77
C LEU A 10 -11.48 12.60 10.18
N THR A 11 -12.74 12.20 10.33
CA THR A 11 -13.32 11.74 11.60
C THR A 11 -13.14 10.25 11.84
N ASP A 12 -12.51 9.51 10.92
CA ASP A 12 -12.27 8.09 11.09
C ASP A 12 -11.21 7.83 12.16
N THR A 13 -11.45 6.79 12.96
CA THR A 13 -10.38 6.16 13.71
C THR A 13 -9.49 5.35 12.76
N ILE A 14 -8.25 5.08 13.15
CA ILE A 14 -7.34 4.23 12.36
C ILE A 14 -7.98 2.87 12.07
N GLN A 15 -8.64 2.27 13.07
CA GLN A 15 -9.37 1.01 12.89
C GLN A 15 -10.52 1.15 11.89
N GLY A 16 -11.31 2.23 11.98
CA GLY A 16 -12.40 2.50 11.05
C GLY A 16 -11.91 2.66 9.61
N ALA A 17 -10.83 3.42 9.42
CA ALA A 17 -10.18 3.56 8.13
C ALA A 17 -9.74 2.19 7.56
N MET A 18 -9.05 1.37 8.35
CA MET A 18 -8.63 0.04 7.91
C MET A 18 -9.81 -0.86 7.50
N VAL A 19 -10.93 -0.82 8.22
CA VAL A 19 -12.15 -1.58 7.88
C VAL A 19 -12.73 -1.10 6.54
N LYS A 20 -12.82 0.21 6.31
CA LYS A 20 -13.29 0.80 5.04
C LYS A 20 -12.39 0.43 3.86
N MET A 21 -11.07 0.46 4.07
CA MET A 21 -10.07 0.09 3.08
C MET A 21 -10.13 -1.40 2.75
N ALA A 22 -10.36 -2.25 3.74
CA ALA A 22 -10.43 -3.70 3.56
C ALA A 22 -11.72 -4.18 2.90
N GLY A 23 -12.84 -3.46 3.06
CA GLY A 23 -14.15 -3.82 2.47
C GLY A 23 -14.61 -5.26 2.75
N GLY A 24 -14.27 -5.80 3.92
CA GLY A 24 -14.59 -7.18 4.32
C GLY A 24 -13.59 -8.23 3.85
N ASN A 25 -12.54 -7.88 3.10
CA ASN A 25 -11.49 -8.80 2.71
C ASN A 25 -10.54 -9.11 3.88
N PRO A 26 -10.47 -10.38 4.36
CA PRO A 26 -9.63 -10.75 5.50
C PRO A 26 -8.12 -10.69 5.20
N GLY A 27 -7.73 -10.88 3.94
CA GLY A 27 -6.34 -10.68 3.51
C GLY A 27 -5.95 -9.21 3.58
N ALA A 28 -6.80 -8.32 3.06
CA ALA A 28 -6.56 -6.89 3.05
C ALA A 28 -6.43 -6.32 4.47
N ILE A 29 -7.33 -6.68 5.40
CA ILE A 29 -7.24 -6.19 6.77
C ILE A 29 -5.97 -6.68 7.47
N THR A 30 -5.52 -7.91 7.17
CA THR A 30 -4.27 -8.46 7.70
C THR A 30 -3.07 -7.63 7.23
N VAL A 31 -3.05 -7.24 5.96
CA VAL A 31 -1.99 -6.37 5.40
C VAL A 31 -2.02 -4.98 6.03
N LEU A 32 -3.20 -4.39 6.20
CA LEU A 32 -3.34 -3.06 6.82
C LEU A 32 -2.86 -3.05 8.28
N ILE A 33 -3.13 -4.13 9.04
CA ILE A 33 -2.61 -4.29 10.41
C ILE A 33 -1.07 -4.39 10.41
N LYS A 34 -0.49 -5.12 9.45
CA LYS A 34 0.96 -5.20 9.27
C LYS A 34 1.55 -3.82 8.95
N ILE A 35 0.96 -3.08 8.01
CA ILE A 35 1.37 -1.72 7.68
C ILE A 35 1.33 -0.83 8.93
N ALA A 36 0.23 -0.84 9.68
CA ALA A 36 0.06 0.00 10.87
C ALA A 36 1.13 -0.26 11.95
N SER A 37 1.54 -1.53 12.11
CA SER A 37 2.45 -1.96 13.18
C SER A 37 3.92 -2.05 12.79
N GLU A 38 4.23 -2.29 11.52
CA GLU A 38 5.59 -2.52 11.02
C GLU A 38 6.16 -1.30 10.30
N SER A 39 5.33 -0.47 9.65
CA SER A 39 5.81 0.68 8.88
C SER A 39 6.69 1.65 9.69
N PRO A 40 6.37 2.01 10.95
CA PRO A 40 7.24 2.91 11.73
C PRO A 40 8.63 2.32 12.05
N LYS A 41 8.78 0.99 11.98
CA LYS A 41 10.05 0.29 12.23
C LYS A 41 10.87 0.16 10.95
N ILE A 42 10.19 -0.08 9.82
CA ILE A 42 10.80 -0.31 8.51
C ILE A 42 11.18 1.02 7.84
N ASP A 43 10.28 2.02 7.89
CA ASP A 43 10.50 3.38 7.40
C ASP A 43 10.23 4.40 8.51
N PRO A 44 11.20 4.63 9.41
CA PRO A 44 11.07 5.60 10.49
C PRO A 44 10.94 7.05 10.01
N GLN A 45 11.30 7.34 8.76
CA GLN A 45 11.21 8.68 8.17
C GLN A 45 9.84 8.93 7.50
N GLY A 46 9.02 7.89 7.36
CA GLY A 46 7.67 7.97 6.83
C GLY A 46 6.78 8.88 7.69
N ALA A 47 6.20 9.91 7.07
CA ALA A 47 5.27 10.80 7.75
C ALA A 47 4.04 10.03 8.26
N LEU A 48 3.61 10.33 9.49
CA LEU A 48 2.47 9.69 10.16
C LEU A 48 2.59 8.16 10.34
N GLY A 49 3.79 7.59 10.16
CA GLY A 49 4.04 6.15 10.30
C GLY A 49 3.10 5.31 9.45
N GLY A 50 2.56 4.22 10.02
CA GLY A 50 1.66 3.32 9.28
C GLY A 50 0.36 3.96 8.81
N LEU A 51 -0.12 5.02 9.47
CA LEU A 51 -1.29 5.77 9.00
C LEU A 51 -1.01 6.48 7.67
N GLY A 52 0.19 7.06 7.51
CA GLY A 52 0.59 7.71 6.26
C GLY A 52 0.52 6.74 5.08
N THR A 53 1.05 5.53 5.25
CA THR A 53 0.97 4.47 4.23
C THR A 53 -0.47 4.07 3.90
N ILE A 54 -1.35 3.97 4.90
CA ILE A 54 -2.78 3.65 4.68
C ILE A 54 -3.48 4.77 3.90
N LEU A 55 -3.17 6.04 4.19
CA LEU A 55 -3.70 7.19 3.44
C LEU A 55 -3.20 7.23 1.99
N LEU A 56 -1.94 6.82 1.75
CA LEU A 56 -1.41 6.68 0.39
C LEU A 56 -2.15 5.59 -0.41
N LEU A 57 -2.48 4.46 0.22
CA LEU A 57 -3.30 3.43 -0.44
C LEU A 57 -4.69 3.97 -0.84
N ASP A 58 -5.32 4.79 0.01
CA ASP A 58 -6.59 5.45 -0.32
C ASP A 58 -6.42 6.42 -1.48
N THR A 59 -5.35 7.22 -1.45
CA THR A 59 -5.00 8.15 -2.54
C THR A 59 -4.83 7.40 -3.88
N PHE A 60 -4.15 6.25 -3.87
CA PHE A 60 -3.89 5.43 -5.06
C PHE A 60 -5.05 4.53 -5.50
N SER A 61 -6.22 4.66 -4.86
CA SER A 61 -7.38 3.80 -5.10
C SER A 61 -7.12 2.29 -4.91
N ILE A 62 -6.18 1.92 -4.03
CA ILE A 62 -5.81 0.52 -3.77
C ILE A 62 -6.61 0.03 -2.56
N TYR A 63 -7.72 -0.65 -2.83
CA TYR A 63 -8.68 -1.13 -1.83
C TYR A 63 -8.86 -2.65 -1.88
N GLU A 64 -9.46 -3.22 -0.83
CA GLU A 64 -10.03 -4.57 -0.83
C GLU A 64 -9.03 -5.62 -1.36
N GLU A 65 -9.41 -6.39 -2.37
CA GLU A 65 -8.56 -7.41 -2.99
C GLU A 65 -7.26 -6.85 -3.58
N ARG A 66 -7.23 -5.59 -4.04
CA ARG A 66 -6.02 -4.99 -4.61
C ARG A 66 -4.92 -4.82 -3.56
N ILE A 67 -5.28 -4.52 -2.31
CA ILE A 67 -4.33 -4.49 -1.19
C ILE A 67 -3.71 -5.88 -0.99
N TRP A 68 -4.55 -6.92 -1.02
CA TRP A 68 -4.09 -8.29 -0.88
C TRP A 68 -3.22 -8.75 -2.06
N MET A 69 -3.58 -8.39 -3.29
CA MET A 69 -2.82 -8.70 -4.50
C MET A 69 -1.45 -7.99 -4.50
N LEU A 70 -1.39 -6.71 -4.12
CA LEU A 70 -0.11 -6.00 -3.98
C LEU A 70 0.82 -6.73 -3.01
N TYR A 71 0.32 -7.10 -1.83
CA TYR A 71 1.12 -7.81 -0.84
C TYR A 71 1.51 -9.22 -1.28
N LYS A 72 0.53 -10.03 -1.70
CA LYS A 72 0.70 -11.47 -1.92
C LYS A 72 1.26 -11.80 -3.31
N ASP A 73 0.67 -11.23 -4.35
CA ASP A 73 1.01 -11.57 -5.74
C ASP A 73 2.22 -10.76 -6.23
N VAL A 74 2.23 -9.43 -6.00
CA VAL A 74 3.32 -8.54 -6.45
C VAL A 74 4.52 -8.60 -5.52
N CYS A 75 4.30 -8.51 -4.20
CA CYS A 75 5.39 -8.43 -3.22
C CYS A 75 5.73 -9.77 -2.57
N HIS A 76 5.15 -10.88 -3.03
CA HIS A 76 5.43 -12.24 -2.52
C HIS A 76 5.29 -12.39 -1.00
N GLN A 77 4.30 -11.72 -0.42
CA GLN A 77 4.02 -11.66 1.02
C GLN A 77 5.13 -11.00 1.85
N ASP A 78 5.91 -10.11 1.24
CA ASP A 78 6.93 -9.32 1.90
C ASP A 78 6.41 -7.90 2.18
N ILE A 79 6.29 -7.58 3.46
CA ILE A 79 5.82 -6.26 3.92
C ILE A 79 6.83 -5.15 3.63
N VAL A 80 8.14 -5.43 3.66
CA VAL A 80 9.18 -4.45 3.33
C VAL A 80 9.06 -4.05 1.86
N LYS A 81 8.89 -5.04 0.96
CA LYS A 81 8.66 -4.78 -0.47
C LYS A 81 7.34 -4.04 -0.71
N THR A 82 6.30 -4.39 0.03
CA THR A 82 5.00 -3.71 -0.05
C THR A 82 5.13 -2.22 0.31
N LEU A 83 5.81 -1.91 1.41
CA LEU A 83 6.07 -0.53 1.83
C LEU A 83 6.96 0.20 0.81
N ALA A 84 7.98 -0.46 0.26
CA ALA A 84 8.82 0.10 -0.80
C ALA A 84 8.02 0.43 -2.07
N CYS A 85 7.04 -0.39 -2.46
CA CYS A 85 6.14 -0.10 -3.58
C CYS A 85 5.35 1.19 -3.37
N ILE A 86 4.73 1.32 -2.19
CA ILE A 86 3.91 2.49 -1.84
C ILE A 86 4.78 3.74 -1.72
N ARG A 87 5.94 3.62 -1.07
CA ARG A 87 6.91 4.71 -0.88
C ARG A 87 7.55 5.13 -2.20
N GLY A 88 7.91 4.19 -3.07
CA GLY A 88 8.42 4.47 -4.40
C GLY A 88 7.42 5.23 -5.27
N CYS A 89 6.13 4.95 -5.09
CA CYS A 89 5.06 5.73 -5.73
C CYS A 89 4.98 7.17 -5.16
N GLN A 90 5.07 7.31 -3.84
CA GLN A 90 5.11 8.62 -3.18
C GLN A 90 6.30 9.48 -3.64
N LEU A 91 7.46 8.85 -3.86
CA LEU A 91 8.70 9.52 -4.28
C LEU A 91 8.78 9.76 -5.79
N GLY A 92 7.78 9.31 -6.57
CA GLY A 92 7.75 9.48 -8.03
C GLY A 92 8.70 8.55 -8.79
N ILE A 93 9.25 7.52 -8.14
CA ILE A 93 10.12 6.51 -8.78
C ILE A 93 9.27 5.60 -9.69
N VAL A 94 8.03 5.33 -9.28
CA VAL A 94 7.03 4.57 -10.02
C VAL A 94 5.73 5.39 -10.03
N SER A 95 5.02 5.42 -11.14
CA SER A 95 3.71 6.08 -11.18
C SER A 95 2.60 5.20 -10.60
N GLU A 96 1.52 5.82 -10.11
CA GLU A 96 0.32 5.10 -9.65
C GLU A 96 -0.23 4.16 -10.73
N GLN A 97 -0.20 4.58 -12.00
CA GLN A 97 -0.68 3.79 -13.14
C GLN A 97 0.16 2.52 -13.34
N GLN A 98 1.49 2.62 -13.18
CA GLN A 98 2.38 1.47 -13.24
C GLN A 98 2.12 0.51 -12.07
N LEU A 99 2.01 1.04 -10.84
CA LEU A 99 1.70 0.21 -9.67
C LEU A 99 0.38 -0.56 -9.86
N ASN A 100 -0.65 0.11 -10.36
CA ASN A 100 -1.94 -0.53 -10.66
C ASN A 100 -1.84 -1.61 -11.75
N ARG A 101 -1.02 -1.40 -12.79
CA ARG A 101 -0.76 -2.41 -13.84
C ARG A 101 -0.02 -3.64 -13.31
N PHE A 102 0.88 -3.47 -12.34
CA PHE A 102 1.55 -4.60 -11.67
C PHE A 102 0.56 -5.41 -10.84
N ILE A 103 -0.31 -4.74 -10.08
CA ILE A 103 -1.39 -5.40 -9.33
C ILE A 103 -2.32 -6.17 -10.28
N ASP A 104 -2.63 -5.61 -11.45
CA ASP A 104 -3.47 -6.27 -12.45
C ASP A 104 -2.78 -7.46 -13.16
N GLY A 105 -1.49 -7.73 -12.88
CA GLY A 105 -0.71 -8.77 -13.57
C GLY A 105 -0.46 -8.48 -15.05
N LYS A 106 -0.58 -7.21 -15.47
CA LYS A 106 -0.43 -6.80 -16.89
C LYS A 106 1.00 -6.47 -17.29
N GLU A 107 1.94 -6.48 -16.33
CA GLU A 107 3.31 -6.08 -16.56
C GLU A 107 4.25 -6.83 -15.61
N ASN A 108 5.19 -7.59 -16.19
CA ASN A 108 6.13 -8.46 -15.46
C ASN A 108 7.56 -7.90 -15.38
N THR A 109 7.78 -6.66 -15.83
CA THR A 109 9.08 -5.98 -15.77
C THR A 109 9.35 -5.33 -14.41
N PHE A 110 8.38 -5.37 -13.50
CA PHE A 110 8.53 -4.84 -12.16
C PHE A 110 9.21 -5.84 -11.24
N VAL A 111 10.36 -5.42 -10.71
CA VAL A 111 11.11 -6.17 -9.72
C VAL A 111 11.04 -5.35 -8.42
N PRO A 112 10.20 -5.74 -7.44
CA PRO A 112 10.09 -5.03 -6.18
C PRO A 112 11.44 -4.82 -5.47
N GLU A 113 12.41 -5.71 -5.70
CA GLU A 113 13.78 -5.61 -5.21
C GLU A 113 14.50 -4.36 -5.75
N ASP A 114 14.37 -4.06 -7.05
CA ASP A 114 14.99 -2.88 -7.64
C ASP A 114 14.41 -1.59 -7.05
N LEU A 115 13.12 -1.61 -6.73
CA LEU A 115 12.45 -0.47 -6.12
C LEU A 115 12.90 -0.26 -4.68
N LEU A 116 13.06 -1.36 -3.92
CA LEU A 116 13.56 -1.30 -2.55
C LEU A 116 14.95 -0.64 -2.50
N GLU A 117 15.86 -1.01 -3.40
CA GLU A 117 17.19 -0.40 -3.46
C GLU A 117 17.10 1.11 -3.79
N LYS A 118 16.30 1.50 -4.80
CA LYS A 118 16.11 2.92 -5.14
C LYS A 118 15.47 3.74 -4.01
N VAL A 119 14.57 3.15 -3.23
CA VAL A 119 13.94 3.82 -2.08
C VAL A 119 14.96 4.04 -0.96
N LYS A 120 15.91 3.12 -0.75
CA LYS A 120 16.96 3.27 0.26
C LYS A 120 17.98 4.36 -0.08
N GLU A 121 18.09 4.76 -1.35
CA GLU A 121 19.01 5.82 -1.82
C GLU A 121 18.49 7.24 -1.59
N GLN A 122 17.24 7.40 -1.16
CA GLN A 122 16.57 8.68 -0.90
C GLN A 122 16.67 9.09 0.56
#